data_AF-A0A7K4M9E6-F1
#
_entry.id   AF-A0A7K4M9E6-F1
#
_cell.length_a   1.000
_cell.length_b   1.000
_cell.length_c   1.000
_cell.angle_alpha   90.00
_cell.angle_beta   90.00
_cell.angle_gamma   90.00
#
_symmetry.space_group_name_H-M   'P 1'
#
loop_
_entity.id
_entity.type
_entity.pdbx_description
1 polymer ?
#
loop_
_entity_poly.entity_id
_entity_poly.type
_entity_poly.pdbx_seq_one_letter_code
_entity_poly.pdbx_strand_id
1 'polypeptide(L)'
;MTLDPEFTKQTIDLIEQTLELYKTSGASPRIGQIWDCTSIGDFLCGFFVGEMVGSALSAFQIVHQREPTAEEHLEIIKLVENHSKEIKEFFSKFN
;
A
#
# COMPACT_ATOMS: atom_id res chain seq x y z
N MET A 1 -9.19 15.25 11.84
CA MET A 1 -8.51 14.65 10.69
C MET A 1 -8.13 15.78 9.78
N THR A 2 -6.87 15.81 9.38
CA THR A 2 -6.28 16.84 8.53
C THR A 2 -6.59 16.55 7.06
N LEU A 3 -6.70 15.27 6.72
CA LEU A 3 -7.19 14.81 5.43
C LEU A 3 -8.70 15.01 5.28
N ASP A 4 -9.10 15.32 4.05
CA ASP A 4 -10.50 15.36 3.64
C ASP A 4 -11.15 13.96 3.73
N PRO A 5 -12.43 13.86 4.17
CA PRO A 5 -13.12 12.57 4.31
C PRO A 5 -13.31 11.80 3.00
N GLU A 6 -13.52 12.48 1.87
CA GLU A 6 -13.68 11.83 0.57
C GLU A 6 -12.36 11.25 0.09
N PHE A 7 -11.27 12.00 0.19
CA PHE A 7 -9.92 11.50 -0.09
C PHE A 7 -9.56 10.28 0.78
N THR A 8 -9.90 10.36 2.06
CA THR A 8 -9.68 9.26 3.02
C THR A 8 -10.41 8.00 2.57
N LYS A 9 -11.69 8.13 2.21
CA LYS A 9 -12.50 7.01 1.74
C LYS A 9 -11.94 6.39 0.46
N GLN A 10 -11.62 7.22 -0.54
CA GLN A 10 -11.06 6.75 -1.82
C GLN A 10 -9.74 6.00 -1.62
N THR A 11 -8.90 6.47 -0.68
CA THR A 11 -7.63 5.81 -0.36
C THR A 11 -7.85 4.44 0.30
N ILE A 12 -8.80 4.33 1.21
CA ILE A 12 -9.18 3.04 1.83
C ILE A 12 -9.70 2.07 0.77
N ASP A 13 -10.63 2.53 -0.08
CA ASP A 13 -11.20 1.72 -1.16
C ASP A 13 -10.10 1.21 -2.12
N LEU A 14 -9.10 2.03 -2.44
CA LEU A 14 -7.94 1.65 -3.26
C LEU A 14 -7.12 0.54 -2.60
N ILE A 15 -6.82 0.65 -1.30
CA ILE A 15 -6.03 -0.34 -0.55
C ILE A 15 -6.76 -1.69 -0.55
N GLU A 16 -8.04 -1.70 -0.19
CA GLU A 16 -8.85 -2.91 -0.12
C GLU A 16 -8.98 -3.59 -1.48
N GLN A 17 -9.29 -2.82 -2.54
CA GLN A 17 -9.42 -3.36 -3.90
C GLN A 17 -8.10 -3.92 -4.42
N THR A 18 -6.98 -3.24 -4.17
CA THR A 18 -5.67 -3.73 -4.61
C THR A 18 -5.28 -4.98 -3.84
N LEU A 19 -5.56 -5.05 -2.53
CA LEU A 19 -5.29 -6.25 -1.76
C LEU A 19 -6.11 -7.46 -2.26
N GLU A 20 -7.39 -7.27 -2.61
CA GLU A 20 -8.21 -8.30 -3.24
C GLU A 20 -7.69 -8.72 -4.63
N LEU A 21 -7.20 -7.77 -5.43
CA LEU A 21 -6.58 -8.08 -6.71
C LEU A 21 -5.33 -8.96 -6.53
N TYR A 22 -4.50 -8.69 -5.53
CA TYR A 22 -3.33 -9.51 -5.22
C TYR A 22 -3.73 -10.90 -4.71
N LYS A 23 -4.81 -11.00 -3.92
CA LYS A 23 -5.35 -12.29 -3.46
C LYS A 23 -5.74 -13.20 -4.61
N THR A 24 -6.26 -12.64 -5.70
CA THR A 24 -6.70 -13.39 -6.89
C THR A 24 -5.59 -13.64 -7.91
N SER A 25 -4.67 -12.69 -8.07
CA SER A 25 -3.62 -12.74 -9.11
C SER A 25 -2.39 -13.54 -8.71
N GLY A 26 -2.14 -13.71 -7.41
CA GLY A 26 -0.92 -14.34 -6.89
C GLY A 26 0.34 -13.50 -7.10
N ALA A 27 1.50 -14.11 -6.91
CA ALA A 27 2.80 -13.46 -7.10
C ALA A 27 3.61 -14.14 -8.21
N SER A 28 4.52 -13.39 -8.83
CA SER A 28 5.43 -13.96 -9.83
C SER A 28 6.30 -15.07 -9.20
N PRO A 29 6.35 -16.28 -9.78
CA PRO A 29 7.14 -17.37 -9.23
C PRO A 29 8.66 -17.15 -9.36
N ARG A 30 9.06 -16.13 -10.14
CA ARG A 30 10.47 -15.79 -10.39
C ARG A 30 10.98 -14.66 -9.51
N ILE A 31 10.15 -14.09 -8.62
CA ILE A 31 10.50 -12.87 -7.89
C ILE A 31 11.76 -13.06 -7.03
N GLY A 32 11.86 -14.19 -6.33
CA GLY A 32 13.04 -14.51 -5.51
C GLY A 32 14.31 -14.71 -6.35
N GLN A 33 14.19 -15.21 -7.59
CA GLN A 33 15.34 -15.40 -8.48
C GLN A 33 15.81 -14.09 -9.12
N ILE A 34 14.86 -13.24 -9.55
CA ILE A 34 15.17 -12.00 -10.26
C ILE A 34 15.75 -10.95 -9.30
N TRP A 35 15.18 -10.87 -8.11
CA TRP A 35 15.52 -9.83 -7.12
C TRP A 35 16.42 -10.33 -5.99
N ASP A 36 16.83 -11.60 -6.03
CA ASP A 36 17.68 -12.24 -5.03
C ASP A 36 17.12 -12.05 -3.60
N CYS A 37 15.81 -12.26 -3.45
CA CYS A 37 15.12 -12.02 -2.17
C CYS A 37 15.37 -13.18 -1.19
N THR A 38 15.86 -12.85 0.02
CA THR A 38 15.93 -13.82 1.13
C THR A 38 14.55 -14.24 1.63
N SER A 39 13.58 -13.32 1.61
CA SER A 39 12.21 -13.51 2.06
C SER A 39 11.27 -12.92 1.02
N ILE A 40 10.58 -13.79 0.26
CA ILE A 40 9.67 -13.36 -0.80
C ILE A 40 8.47 -12.62 -0.20
N GLY A 41 7.92 -13.11 0.92
CA GLY A 41 6.79 -12.47 1.60
C GLY A 41 7.13 -11.08 2.10
N ASP A 42 8.30 -10.87 2.73
CA ASP A 42 8.70 -9.54 3.21
C ASP A 42 8.94 -8.58 2.03
N PHE A 43 9.55 -9.05 0.94
CA PHE A 43 9.74 -8.25 -0.27
C PHE A 43 8.40 -7.80 -0.86
N LEU A 44 7.47 -8.75 -1.05
CA LEU A 44 6.13 -8.46 -1.58
C LEU A 44 5.32 -7.54 -0.66
N CYS A 45 5.41 -7.75 0.65
CA CYS A 45 4.77 -6.90 1.66
C CYS A 45 5.30 -5.46 1.57
N GLY A 46 6.63 -5.28 1.53
CA GLY A 46 7.26 -3.97 1.37
C GLY A 46 6.90 -3.29 0.04
N PHE A 47 6.89 -4.07 -1.05
CA PHE A 47 6.47 -3.58 -2.38
C PHE A 47 5.03 -3.07 -2.36
N PHE A 48 4.09 -3.85 -1.83
CA PHE A 48 2.68 -3.44 -1.72
C PHE A 48 2.50 -2.20 -0.86
N VAL A 49 3.13 -2.13 0.32
CA VAL A 49 3.04 -0.95 1.19
C VAL A 49 3.60 0.28 0.48
N GLY A 50 4.74 0.15 -0.20
CA GLY A 50 5.34 1.24 -0.98
C GLY A 50 4.45 1.70 -2.14
N GLU A 51 3.85 0.76 -2.87
CA GLU A 51 2.88 1.04 -3.94
C GLU A 51 1.67 1.81 -3.41
N MET A 52 1.07 1.38 -2.30
CA MET A 52 -0.12 2.02 -1.71
C MET A 52 0.18 3.43 -1.21
N VAL A 53 1.27 3.62 -0.45
CA VAL A 53 1.68 4.95 0.04
C VAL A 53 2.00 5.88 -1.13
N GLY A 54 2.78 5.42 -2.11
CA GLY A 54 3.14 6.21 -3.29
C GLY A 54 1.91 6.60 -4.13
N SER A 55 0.97 5.67 -4.30
CA SER A 55 -0.28 5.91 -5.03
C SER A 55 -1.17 6.93 -4.31
N ALA A 56 -1.32 6.81 -2.98
CA ALA A 56 -2.09 7.74 -2.18
C ALA A 56 -1.47 9.16 -2.20
N LEU A 57 -0.15 9.26 -2.06
CA LEU A 57 0.57 10.54 -2.17
C LEU A 57 0.40 11.19 -3.54
N SER A 58 0.51 10.39 -4.62
CA SER A 58 0.30 10.89 -5.98
C SER A 58 -1.14 11.36 -6.19
N ALA A 59 -2.12 10.60 -5.69
CA ALA A 59 -3.53 10.99 -5.74
C ALA A 59 -3.78 12.29 -4.97
N PHE A 60 -3.18 12.44 -3.78
CA PHE A 60 -3.26 13.66 -2.99
C PHE A 60 -2.76 14.87 -3.78
N GLN A 61 -1.57 14.76 -4.38
CA GLN A 61 -0.99 15.83 -5.18
C GLN A 61 -1.87 16.22 -6.38
N ILE A 62 -2.49 15.24 -7.05
CA ILE A 62 -3.40 15.48 -8.18
C ILE A 62 -4.67 16.19 -7.72
N VAL A 63 -5.29 15.77 -6.62
CA VAL A 63 -6.55 16.34 -6.12
C VAL A 63 -6.33 17.73 -5.53
N HIS A 64 -5.30 17.90 -4.73
CA HIS A 64 -5.06 19.14 -3.98
C HIS A 64 -4.12 20.12 -4.68
N GLN A 65 -3.50 19.73 -5.80
CA GLN A 65 -2.55 20.54 -6.59
C GLN A 65 -1.38 21.08 -5.75
N ARG A 66 -0.96 20.31 -4.74
CA ARG A 66 0.16 20.63 -3.85
C ARG A 66 0.72 19.37 -3.19
N GLU A 67 1.92 19.50 -2.63
CA GLU A 67 2.48 18.51 -1.72
C GLU A 67 1.68 18.43 -0.41
N PRO A 68 1.57 17.24 0.21
CA PRO A 68 1.04 17.12 1.56
C PRO A 68 1.98 17.80 2.55
N THR A 69 1.39 18.36 3.61
CA THR A 69 2.14 18.74 4.80
C THR A 69 2.69 17.50 5.51
N ALA A 70 3.62 17.69 6.45
CA ALA A 70 4.17 16.57 7.22
C ALA A 70 3.08 15.79 7.99
N GLU A 71 2.07 16.48 8.51
CA GLU A 71 0.95 15.85 9.23
C GLU A 71 0.05 15.05 8.29
N GLU A 72 -0.29 15.61 7.13
CA GLU A 72 -1.08 14.91 6.10
C GLU A 72 -0.34 13.69 5.55
N HIS A 73 0.98 13.80 5.34
CA HIS A 73 1.80 12.68 4.90
C HIS A 73 1.76 11.53 5.92
N LEU A 74 1.90 11.83 7.22
CA LEU A 74 1.77 10.82 8.27
C LEU A 74 0.36 10.25 8.35
N GLU A 75 -0.68 11.06 8.17
CA GLU A 75 -2.06 10.55 8.11
C GLU A 75 -2.26 9.61 6.91
N ILE A 76 -1.70 9.92 5.73
CA ILE A 76 -1.75 9.05 4.54
C ILE A 76 -1.07 7.71 4.82
N ILE A 77 0.13 7.73 5.39
CA ILE A 77 0.84 6.49 5.78
C ILE A 77 -0.01 5.68 6.75
N LYS A 78 -0.61 6.34 7.74
CA LYS A 78 -1.46 5.71 8.75
C LYS A 78 -2.67 4.99 8.13
N LEU A 79 -3.24 5.50 7.03
CA LEU A 79 -4.33 4.81 6.34
C LEU A 79 -3.89 3.43 5.84
N VAL A 80 -2.67 3.32 5.31
CA VAL A 80 -2.09 2.02 4.90
C VAL A 80 -1.76 1.16 6.12
N GLU A 81 -1.17 1.74 7.17
CA GLU A 81 -0.81 1.03 8.40
C GLU A 81 -2.02 0.46 9.15
N ASN A 82 -3.19 1.09 9.05
CA ASN A 82 -4.44 0.57 9.63
C ASN A 82 -4.84 -0.80 9.04
N HIS A 83 -4.36 -1.13 7.83
CA HIS A 83 -4.55 -2.42 7.17
C HIS A 83 -3.38 -3.39 7.39
N SER A 84 -2.39 -3.01 8.20
CA SER A 84 -1.13 -3.75 8.37
C SER A 84 -1.32 -5.21 8.77
N LYS A 85 -2.32 -5.53 9.61
CA LYS A 85 -2.62 -6.90 10.02
C LYS A 85 -2.95 -7.77 8.81
N GLU A 86 -3.90 -7.32 7.99
CA GLU A 86 -4.37 -8.07 6.83
C GLU A 86 -3.29 -8.20 5.76
N ILE A 87 -2.57 -7.10 5.49
CA ILE A 87 -1.44 -7.07 4.56
C ILE A 87 -0.37 -8.09 5.00
N LYS A 88 0.04 -8.06 6.27
CA LYS A 88 1.05 -8.99 6.81
C LYS A 88 0.59 -10.44 6.76
N GLU A 89 -0.63 -10.72 7.20
CA GLU A 89 -1.20 -12.07 7.17
C GLU A 89 -1.23 -12.60 5.74
N PHE A 90 -1.66 -11.77 4.78
CA PHE A 90 -1.70 -12.14 3.38
C PHE A 90 -0.32 -12.47 2.81
N PHE A 91 0.68 -11.60 3.01
CA PHE A 91 1.99 -11.79 2.40
C PHE A 91 2.85 -12.85 3.12
N SER A 92 2.53 -13.19 4.38
CA SER A 92 3.22 -14.25 5.12
C SER A 92 3.13 -15.62 4.44
N LYS A 93 2.11 -15.86 3.60
CA LYS A 93 1.91 -17.12 2.87
C LYS A 93 2.91 -17.37 1.74
N PHE A 94 3.72 -16.37 1.40
CA PHE A 94 4.76 -16.47 0.36
C PHE A 94 6.16 -16.72 0.95
N ASN A 95 6.24 -16.97 2.26
CA ASN A 95 7.46 -17.40 2.95
C ASN A 95 7.60 -18.92 2.99
#